data_AF-D8TTP9-F1
#
_entry.id   AF-D8TTP9-F1
#
_cell.length_a   1.000
_cell.length_b   1.000
_cell.length_c   1.000
_cell.angle_alpha   90.00
_cell.angle_beta   90.00
_cell.angle_gamma   90.00
#
_symmetry.space_group_name_H-M   'P 1'
#
loop_
_entity.id
_entity.type
_entity.pdbx_description
1 polymer ?
#
loop_
_entity_poly.entity_id
_entity_poly.type
_entity_poly.pdbx_seq_one_letter_code
_entity_poly.pdbx_strand_id
1 'polypeptide(L)'
;MTPFPCPVTQLNVNPDCKVPGVSAVATVNGVRTKIAPVIEKASQGPPSAMILKLTQMGLNLTTADGAEICITLKPNRAGQGCTTLQQLCVPPPGYPNGTCSAALFDTLDDCCPLKEVNVNPCKTCVYFSLTPYGSISRPYSFTPSQCASLATVVANDMKNQADGNDAAISTNFSLVSCEGTQVKICGDFMSDADGAKLKPFIDDMAISWLSQVAGNLSSSCPVALSNYTVSVAVGGNGTDIGSLPPSCLDAVKSTACKPNPFPFPKCVCNITQGVSPFAPSDLITELPGRRSRSILYCFLFKVVDAIPGQFCTNATTFQKVEFWANEAVRTKVLGFSLRAAGATEWKNISTSWGGKGEETLKATPIGWNLGQANGGHVCVEVDRSVSLDTLCLGPTPNTCWINIFDPSRTCCPLYPTYYTQ
;
A
#
# COMPACT_ATOMS: atom_id res chain seq x y z
N MET A 1 -41.12 -37.04 -12.97
CA MET A 1 -40.91 -35.60 -12.75
C MET A 1 -41.02 -35.35 -11.25
N THR A 2 -39.89 -35.31 -10.56
CA THR A 2 -39.84 -35.01 -9.14
C THR A 2 -39.94 -33.49 -8.97
N PRO A 3 -40.94 -32.97 -8.23
CA PRO A 3 -41.06 -31.55 -7.96
C PRO A 3 -39.88 -31.09 -7.08
N PHE A 4 -39.51 -29.81 -7.23
CA PHE A 4 -38.59 -29.14 -6.31
C PHE A 4 -39.06 -29.40 -4.88
N PRO A 5 -38.19 -29.86 -3.96
CA PRO A 5 -38.68 -30.23 -2.66
C PRO A 5 -39.26 -29.02 -1.92
N CYS A 6 -38.75 -27.78 -2.11
CA CYS A 6 -38.95 -26.67 -1.16
C CYS A 6 -39.93 -25.53 -1.56
N PRO A 7 -41.27 -25.66 -1.42
CA PRO A 7 -42.23 -24.62 -1.81
C PRO A 7 -42.43 -23.48 -0.79
N VAL A 8 -41.85 -23.58 0.40
CA VAL A 8 -42.08 -22.63 1.51
C VAL A 8 -40.77 -21.99 1.94
N THR A 9 -40.78 -20.65 2.04
CA THR A 9 -39.67 -19.87 2.62
C THR A 9 -40.15 -19.20 3.90
N GLN A 10 -39.36 -19.29 4.96
CA GLN A 10 -39.62 -18.62 6.23
C GLN A 10 -38.45 -17.71 6.60
N LEU A 11 -38.71 -16.47 6.95
CA LEU A 11 -37.70 -15.56 7.50
C LEU A 11 -37.86 -15.44 9.01
N ASN A 12 -36.76 -15.42 9.76
CA ASN A 12 -36.79 -15.12 11.19
C ASN A 12 -36.99 -13.61 11.40
N VAL A 13 -38.09 -13.23 12.06
CA VAL A 13 -38.50 -11.82 12.17
C VAL A 13 -38.72 -11.39 13.62
N ASN A 14 -38.57 -10.09 13.86
CA ASN A 14 -38.71 -9.49 15.16
C ASN A 14 -40.18 -9.65 15.65
N PRO A 15 -40.42 -10.18 16.85
CA PRO A 15 -41.75 -10.34 17.41
C PRO A 15 -42.60 -9.05 17.43
N ASP A 16 -41.96 -7.89 17.57
CA ASP A 16 -42.61 -6.58 17.59
C ASP A 16 -43.28 -6.23 16.24
N CYS A 17 -42.90 -6.91 15.16
CA CYS A 17 -43.49 -6.71 13.85
C CYS A 17 -44.88 -7.35 13.70
N LYS A 18 -45.28 -8.25 14.61
CA LYS A 18 -46.59 -8.88 14.59
C LYS A 18 -47.64 -7.99 15.25
N VAL A 19 -48.07 -6.96 14.52
CA VAL A 19 -49.13 -6.03 14.95
C VAL A 19 -50.42 -6.33 14.19
N PRO A 20 -51.62 -6.29 14.82
CA PRO A 20 -52.88 -6.45 14.10
C PRO A 20 -53.02 -5.49 12.90
N GLY A 21 -53.40 -6.04 11.75
CA GLY A 21 -53.67 -5.28 10.53
C GLY A 21 -52.46 -4.90 9.67
N VAL A 22 -51.24 -5.35 10.02
CA VAL A 22 -50.08 -5.25 9.12
C VAL A 22 -50.26 -6.21 7.93
N SER A 23 -49.70 -5.85 6.78
CA SER A 23 -49.73 -6.72 5.59
C SER A 23 -48.41 -6.71 4.86
N ALA A 24 -48.09 -7.82 4.23
CA ALA A 24 -46.94 -7.95 3.35
C ALA A 24 -47.40 -8.37 1.96
N VAL A 25 -46.65 -7.96 0.94
CA VAL A 25 -46.82 -8.41 -0.45
C VAL A 25 -45.50 -8.98 -0.92
N ALA A 26 -45.53 -10.12 -1.61
CA ALA A 26 -44.35 -10.66 -2.27
C ALA A 26 -44.53 -10.70 -3.78
N THR A 27 -43.44 -10.45 -4.50
CA THR A 27 -43.31 -10.70 -5.94
C THR A 27 -42.19 -11.69 -6.20
N VAL A 28 -42.34 -12.50 -7.23
CA VAL A 28 -41.29 -13.35 -7.80
C VAL A 28 -41.02 -12.85 -9.21
N ASN A 29 -39.79 -12.40 -9.48
CA ASN A 29 -39.40 -11.78 -10.76
C ASN A 29 -40.39 -10.67 -11.20
N GLY A 30 -40.75 -9.79 -10.26
CA GLY A 30 -41.71 -8.70 -10.47
C GLY A 30 -43.19 -9.12 -10.54
N VAL A 31 -43.52 -10.42 -10.58
CA VAL A 31 -44.90 -10.92 -10.63
C VAL A 31 -45.42 -11.19 -9.22
N ARG A 32 -46.60 -10.66 -8.88
CA ARG A 32 -47.19 -10.84 -7.56
C ARG A 32 -47.50 -12.30 -7.26
N THR A 33 -47.12 -12.75 -6.07
CA THR A 33 -47.43 -14.07 -5.54
C THR A 33 -48.93 -14.27 -5.35
N LYS A 34 -49.41 -15.52 -5.49
CA LYS A 34 -50.83 -15.87 -5.30
C LYS A 34 -51.28 -15.70 -3.87
N ILE A 35 -50.40 -15.96 -2.91
CA ILE A 35 -50.66 -15.84 -1.47
C ILE A 35 -49.73 -14.78 -0.90
N ALA A 36 -50.32 -13.83 -0.16
CA ALA A 36 -49.57 -12.79 0.53
C ALA A 36 -48.72 -13.41 1.67
N PRO A 37 -47.49 -12.92 1.91
CA PRO A 37 -46.72 -13.34 3.07
C PRO A 37 -47.43 -13.02 4.39
N VAL A 38 -47.26 -13.89 5.39
CA VAL A 38 -47.91 -13.77 6.70
C VAL A 38 -46.88 -13.81 7.82
N ILE A 39 -47.03 -12.91 8.80
CA ILE A 39 -46.25 -12.95 10.04
C ILE A 39 -46.98 -13.80 11.07
N GLU A 40 -46.40 -14.93 11.46
CA GLU A 40 -46.99 -15.87 12.40
C GLU A 40 -45.98 -16.41 13.41
N LYS A 41 -46.47 -17.15 14.41
CA LYS A 41 -45.58 -17.81 15.39
C LYS A 41 -44.90 -18.98 14.71
N ALA A 42 -43.62 -19.18 14.98
CA ALA A 42 -42.90 -20.35 14.50
C ALA A 42 -43.49 -21.61 15.13
N SER A 43 -44.01 -22.54 14.33
CA SER A 43 -44.64 -23.78 14.80
C SER A 43 -43.64 -24.74 15.48
N GLN A 44 -42.38 -24.71 15.03
CA GLN A 44 -41.28 -25.56 15.52
C GLN A 44 -40.16 -24.76 16.21
N GLY A 45 -40.36 -23.46 16.44
CA GLY A 45 -39.38 -22.58 17.06
C GLY A 45 -39.61 -22.36 18.57
N PRO A 46 -38.74 -21.59 19.24
CA PRO A 46 -38.98 -21.14 20.61
C PRO A 46 -40.34 -20.42 20.75
N PRO A 47 -40.99 -20.42 21.94
CA PRO A 47 -42.34 -19.88 22.13
C PRO A 47 -42.56 -18.41 21.73
N SER A 48 -41.50 -17.62 21.65
CA SER A 48 -41.50 -16.21 21.25
C SER A 48 -41.07 -15.96 19.80
N ALA A 49 -40.64 -16.99 19.06
CA ALA A 49 -40.13 -16.82 17.71
C ALA A 49 -41.27 -16.50 16.73
N MET A 50 -41.09 -15.44 15.94
CA MET A 50 -41.98 -15.08 14.84
C MET A 50 -41.29 -15.33 13.50
N ILE A 51 -42.08 -15.73 12.52
CA ILE A 51 -41.64 -15.94 11.15
C ILE A 51 -42.47 -15.13 10.18
N LEU A 52 -41.85 -14.66 9.10
CA LEU A 52 -42.56 -14.25 7.89
C LEU A 52 -42.58 -15.45 6.93
N LYS A 53 -43.76 -16.03 6.73
CA LYS A 53 -43.96 -17.22 5.89
C LYS A 53 -44.40 -16.83 4.49
N LEU A 54 -43.66 -17.31 3.48
CA LEU A 54 -43.97 -17.20 2.07
C LEU A 54 -44.30 -18.60 1.53
N THR A 55 -45.45 -18.74 0.87
CA THR A 55 -45.90 -20.03 0.32
C THR A 55 -46.37 -19.87 -1.12
N GLN A 56 -46.41 -20.97 -1.86
CA GLN A 56 -46.94 -21.03 -3.23
C GLN A 56 -46.28 -20.03 -4.20
N MET A 57 -44.96 -19.89 -4.08
CA MET A 57 -44.18 -18.97 -4.93
C MET A 57 -44.05 -19.43 -6.39
N GLY A 58 -44.48 -20.65 -6.72
CA GLY A 58 -44.45 -21.19 -8.09
C GLY A 58 -43.05 -21.50 -8.62
N LEU A 59 -42.04 -21.52 -7.73
CA LEU A 59 -40.66 -21.87 -8.05
C LEU A 59 -40.50 -23.38 -8.21
N ASN A 60 -39.69 -23.80 -9.18
CA ASN A 60 -39.36 -25.20 -9.43
C ASN A 60 -37.89 -25.36 -9.87
N LEU A 61 -37.43 -26.59 -10.16
CA LEU A 61 -36.02 -26.89 -10.48
C LEU A 61 -35.48 -26.12 -11.69
N THR A 62 -36.36 -25.63 -12.58
CA THR A 62 -35.97 -24.88 -13.77
C THR A 62 -36.25 -23.38 -13.67
N THR A 63 -37.02 -22.94 -12.66
CA THR A 63 -37.41 -21.52 -12.51
C THR A 63 -36.90 -20.87 -11.23
N ALA A 64 -36.32 -21.65 -10.31
CA ALA A 64 -35.79 -21.14 -9.04
C ALA A 64 -34.43 -20.47 -9.18
N ASP A 65 -33.60 -20.92 -10.13
CA ASP A 65 -32.28 -20.32 -10.35
C ASP A 65 -32.40 -18.89 -10.88
N GLY A 66 -31.68 -17.97 -10.25
CA GLY A 66 -31.76 -16.53 -10.53
C GLY A 66 -33.11 -15.86 -10.21
N ALA A 67 -34.06 -16.54 -9.55
CA ALA A 67 -35.34 -15.94 -9.19
C ALA A 67 -35.21 -14.91 -8.06
N GLU A 68 -35.72 -13.71 -8.29
CA GLU A 68 -35.74 -12.62 -7.32
C GLU A 68 -37.07 -12.61 -6.56
N ILE A 69 -37.00 -12.62 -5.22
CA ILE A 69 -38.17 -12.50 -4.35
C ILE A 69 -38.12 -11.13 -3.68
N CYS A 70 -39.06 -10.25 -4.02
CA CYS A 70 -39.15 -8.92 -3.40
C CYS A 70 -40.32 -8.90 -2.41
N ILE A 71 -40.10 -8.37 -1.21
CA ILE A 71 -41.11 -8.27 -0.16
C ILE A 71 -41.39 -6.79 0.11
N THR A 72 -42.65 -6.38 -0.06
CA THR A 72 -43.13 -5.06 0.33
C THR A 72 -43.87 -5.16 1.67
N LEU A 73 -43.33 -4.52 2.69
CA LEU A 73 -43.94 -4.44 4.02
C LEU A 73 -44.84 -3.21 4.10
N LYS A 74 -46.04 -3.38 4.68
CA LYS A 74 -46.98 -2.28 4.88
C LYS A 74 -47.37 -2.19 6.35
N PRO A 75 -47.28 -0.98 6.95
CA PRO A 75 -47.78 -0.77 8.29
C PRO A 75 -49.31 -0.94 8.32
N ASN A 76 -49.87 -1.10 9.51
CA ASN A 76 -51.31 -1.08 9.72
C ASN A 76 -51.88 0.34 9.54
N ARG A 77 -53.20 0.49 9.65
CA ARG A 77 -53.88 1.81 9.53
C ARG A 77 -53.45 2.83 10.58
N ALA A 78 -52.84 2.40 11.69
CA ALA A 78 -52.33 3.25 12.75
C ALA A 78 -50.84 3.61 12.56
N GLY A 79 -50.21 3.22 11.44
CA GLY A 79 -48.80 3.44 11.16
C GLY A 79 -47.85 2.50 11.91
N GLN A 80 -48.36 1.45 12.54
CA GLN A 80 -47.57 0.49 13.31
C GLN A 80 -47.19 -0.72 12.45
N GLY A 81 -46.02 -1.29 12.73
CA GLY A 81 -45.44 -2.43 12.02
C GLY A 81 -44.04 -2.12 11.51
N CYS A 82 -43.35 -3.14 11.04
CA CYS A 82 -42.00 -3.01 10.51
C CYS A 82 -42.06 -2.68 9.02
N THR A 83 -41.39 -1.60 8.60
CA THR A 83 -41.37 -1.14 7.20
C THR A 83 -39.98 -1.24 6.57
N THR A 84 -38.95 -1.59 7.33
CA THR A 84 -37.59 -1.80 6.85
C THR A 84 -37.08 -3.19 7.26
N LEU A 85 -36.06 -3.70 6.58
CA LEU A 85 -35.43 -4.97 6.96
C LEU A 85 -34.74 -4.87 8.32
N GLN A 86 -34.19 -3.71 8.67
CA GLN A 86 -33.57 -3.46 9.97
C GLN A 86 -34.56 -3.57 11.13
N GLN A 87 -35.83 -3.21 10.91
CA GLN A 87 -36.90 -3.40 11.89
C GLN A 87 -37.44 -4.83 11.85
N LEU A 88 -37.57 -5.39 10.64
CA LEU A 88 -38.21 -6.69 10.43
C LEU A 88 -37.37 -7.86 10.92
N CYS A 89 -36.08 -7.90 10.61
CA CYS A 89 -35.27 -9.10 10.73
C CYS A 89 -34.54 -9.18 12.06
N VAL A 90 -34.50 -10.38 12.64
CA VAL A 90 -33.61 -10.70 13.76
C VAL A 90 -32.28 -11.15 13.16
N PRO A 91 -31.20 -10.36 13.27
CA PRO A 91 -29.94 -10.71 12.65
C PRO A 91 -29.30 -11.91 13.35
N PRO A 92 -28.70 -12.85 12.58
CA PRO A 92 -27.90 -13.90 13.17
C PRO A 92 -26.69 -13.32 13.93
N PRO A 93 -26.17 -14.02 14.96
CA PRO A 93 -25.01 -13.55 15.72
C PRO A 93 -23.83 -13.19 14.81
N GLY A 94 -23.28 -11.98 14.97
CA GLY A 94 -22.14 -11.48 14.18
C GLY A 94 -22.50 -10.75 12.88
N TYR A 95 -23.79 -10.65 12.52
CA TYR A 95 -24.24 -9.93 11.32
C TYR A 95 -24.88 -8.57 11.66
N PRO A 96 -24.82 -7.57 10.75
CA PRO A 96 -25.43 -6.26 10.97
C PRO A 96 -26.96 -6.31 11.01
N ASN A 97 -27.58 -5.28 11.60
CA ASN A 97 -29.03 -5.12 11.59
C ASN A 97 -29.57 -5.06 10.16
N GLY A 98 -30.67 -5.78 9.91
CA GLY A 98 -31.27 -5.91 8.59
C GLY A 98 -30.85 -7.16 7.81
N THR A 99 -29.87 -7.92 8.30
CA THR A 99 -29.63 -9.29 7.82
C THR A 99 -30.71 -10.22 8.34
N CYS A 100 -31.32 -11.02 7.45
CA CYS A 100 -32.37 -11.96 7.80
C CYS A 100 -31.85 -13.40 7.69
N SER A 101 -32.17 -14.26 8.65
CA SER A 101 -32.05 -15.71 8.47
C SER A 101 -33.27 -16.23 7.73
N ALA A 102 -33.05 -17.08 6.73
CA ALA A 102 -34.11 -17.74 5.97
C ALA A 102 -34.01 -19.27 6.11
N ALA A 103 -35.15 -19.93 6.15
CA ALA A 103 -35.26 -21.39 6.06
C ALA A 103 -36.18 -21.76 4.89
N LEU A 104 -35.83 -22.84 4.19
CA LEU A 104 -36.60 -23.40 3.10
C LEU A 104 -37.18 -24.74 3.55
N PHE A 105 -38.47 -24.95 3.31
CA PHE A 105 -39.19 -26.15 3.73
C PHE A 105 -39.81 -26.84 2.55
N ASP A 106 -39.84 -28.18 2.63
CA ASP A 106 -40.46 -29.01 1.63
C ASP A 106 -42.00 -29.10 1.74
N THR A 107 -42.66 -29.82 0.83
CA THR A 107 -44.13 -30.01 0.89
C THR A 107 -44.60 -30.77 2.12
N LEU A 108 -43.70 -31.47 2.82
CA LEU A 108 -43.94 -32.21 4.04
C LEU A 108 -43.58 -31.38 5.30
N ASP A 109 -43.27 -30.09 5.13
CA ASP A 109 -42.72 -29.20 6.17
C ASP A 109 -41.39 -29.73 6.76
N ASP A 110 -40.66 -30.58 6.04
CA ASP A 110 -39.29 -30.95 6.41
C ASP A 110 -38.33 -29.82 6.00
N CYS A 111 -37.40 -29.47 6.90
CA CYS A 111 -36.33 -28.52 6.59
C CYS A 111 -35.56 -29.03 5.38
N CYS A 112 -35.63 -28.30 4.26
CA CYS A 112 -34.71 -28.53 3.18
C CYS A 112 -33.31 -28.23 3.72
N PRO A 113 -32.34 -29.15 3.59
CA PRO A 113 -30.97 -28.81 3.92
C PRO A 113 -30.60 -27.65 3.01
N LEU A 114 -30.47 -26.47 3.61
CA LEU A 114 -29.71 -25.40 3.01
C LEU A 114 -28.34 -26.03 2.82
N LYS A 115 -27.96 -26.35 1.57
CA LYS A 115 -26.57 -26.13 1.22
C LYS A 115 -26.37 -24.68 1.61
N GLU A 116 -25.68 -24.46 2.73
CA GLU A 116 -25.45 -23.15 3.30
C GLU A 116 -25.28 -22.18 2.14
N VAL A 117 -26.08 -21.12 2.07
CA VAL A 117 -25.62 -19.94 1.32
C VAL A 117 -24.45 -19.43 2.16
N ASN A 118 -23.33 -20.13 2.04
CA ASN A 118 -22.05 -19.72 2.54
C ASN A 118 -21.69 -18.58 1.60
N VAL A 119 -22.26 -17.40 1.87
CA VAL A 119 -21.58 -16.14 1.58
C VAL A 119 -20.35 -16.16 2.46
N ASN A 120 -19.38 -16.98 2.07
CA ASN A 120 -18.06 -16.95 2.64
C ASN A 120 -17.53 -15.61 2.16
N PRO A 121 -17.41 -14.61 3.06
CA PRO A 121 -16.94 -13.31 2.64
C PRO A 121 -15.58 -13.54 2.01
N CYS A 122 -15.42 -13.09 0.76
CA CYS A 122 -14.11 -13.23 0.15
C CYS A 122 -13.20 -12.20 0.82
N LYS A 123 -12.39 -12.69 1.76
CA LYS A 123 -11.36 -11.90 2.39
C LYS A 123 -10.19 -11.74 1.44
N THR A 124 -9.89 -10.50 1.10
CA THR A 124 -8.81 -10.14 0.19
C THR A 124 -7.89 -9.12 0.85
N CYS A 125 -6.60 -9.32 0.67
CA CYS A 125 -5.56 -8.43 1.14
C CYS A 125 -4.62 -8.05 -0.01
N VAL A 126 -4.17 -6.80 0.01
CA VAL A 126 -3.11 -6.26 -0.84
C VAL A 126 -1.87 -6.08 0.02
N TYR A 127 -0.75 -6.59 -0.46
CA TYR A 127 0.55 -6.56 0.20
C TYR A 127 1.52 -5.77 -0.65
N PHE A 128 2.19 -4.80 -0.04
CA PHE A 128 3.41 -4.21 -0.57
C PHE A 128 4.58 -4.80 0.20
N SER A 129 5.62 -5.28 -0.49
CA SER A 129 6.79 -5.86 0.16
C SER A 129 8.08 -5.41 -0.53
N LEU A 130 9.11 -5.20 0.27
CA LEU A 130 10.48 -4.95 -0.19
C LEU A 130 11.36 -6.12 0.23
N THR A 131 11.85 -6.88 -0.75
CA THR A 131 12.72 -8.03 -0.51
C THR A 131 14.15 -7.70 -0.92
N PRO A 132 15.11 -7.68 0.00
CA PRO A 132 16.54 -7.60 -0.31
C PRO A 132 17.00 -8.70 -1.26
N TYR A 133 17.78 -8.39 -2.29
CA TYR A 133 18.52 -9.40 -3.07
C TYR A 133 20.02 -9.14 -3.16
N GLY A 134 20.51 -8.11 -2.47
CA GLY A 134 21.93 -7.78 -2.36
C GLY A 134 22.25 -7.18 -1.00
N SER A 135 23.50 -6.81 -0.78
CA SER A 135 23.92 -6.16 0.46
C SER A 135 23.28 -4.77 0.58
N ILE A 136 22.58 -4.56 1.70
CA ILE A 136 21.93 -3.29 2.02
C ILE A 136 22.67 -2.66 3.18
N SER A 137 23.31 -1.53 2.92
CA SER A 137 23.95 -0.72 3.97
C SER A 137 22.98 0.23 4.67
N ARG A 138 21.81 0.47 4.07
CA ARG A 138 20.75 1.34 4.58
C ARG A 138 19.41 0.64 4.46
N PRO A 139 18.98 -0.10 5.49
CA PRO A 139 17.66 -0.73 5.49
C PRO A 139 16.59 0.33 5.25
N TYR A 140 15.70 0.05 4.30
CA TYR A 140 14.55 0.88 4.02
C TYR A 140 13.42 0.41 4.92
N SER A 141 12.56 1.33 5.35
CA SER A 141 11.30 0.99 5.98
C SER A 141 10.23 1.98 5.53
N PHE A 142 9.03 1.46 5.28
CA PHE A 142 7.89 2.31 4.99
C PHE A 142 7.59 3.20 6.19
N THR A 143 7.43 4.49 5.93
CA THR A 143 6.99 5.44 6.94
C THR A 143 5.47 5.32 7.16
N PRO A 144 4.96 5.69 8.34
CA PRO A 144 3.52 5.67 8.61
C PRO A 144 2.69 6.46 7.59
N SER A 145 3.22 7.59 7.11
CA SER A 145 2.56 8.42 6.09
C SER A 145 2.49 7.70 4.73
N GLN A 146 3.56 7.02 4.31
CA GLN A 146 3.55 6.22 3.08
C GLN A 146 2.53 5.08 3.17
N CYS A 147 2.48 4.37 4.31
CA CYS A 147 1.50 3.32 4.52
C CYS A 147 0.05 3.83 4.46
N ALA A 148 -0.24 4.98 5.07
CA ALA A 148 -1.57 5.60 5.01
C ALA A 148 -1.95 6.02 3.58
N SER A 149 -1.01 6.59 2.83
CA SER A 149 -1.21 6.96 1.42
C SER A 149 -1.50 5.73 0.56
N LEU A 150 -0.72 4.65 0.69
CA LEU A 150 -0.95 3.39 -0.04
C LEU A 150 -2.31 2.78 0.29
N ALA A 151 -2.69 2.76 1.57
CA ALA A 151 -3.99 2.27 2.00
C ALA A 151 -5.15 3.06 1.39
N THR A 152 -5.02 4.38 1.33
CA THR A 152 -6.02 5.27 0.71
C THR A 152 -6.18 5.00 -0.79
N VAL A 153 -5.06 4.85 -1.51
CA VAL A 153 -5.07 4.53 -2.94
C VAL A 153 -5.76 3.18 -3.19
N VAL A 154 -5.34 2.12 -2.50
CA VAL A 154 -5.93 0.78 -2.64
C VAL A 154 -7.42 0.78 -2.30
N ALA A 155 -7.81 1.44 -1.21
CA ALA A 155 -9.21 1.49 -0.79
C ALA A 155 -10.10 2.19 -1.82
N ASN A 156 -9.64 3.31 -2.38
CA ASN A 156 -10.37 4.04 -3.41
C ASN A 156 -10.46 3.23 -4.71
N ASP A 157 -9.37 2.61 -5.15
CA ASP A 157 -9.35 1.83 -6.39
C ASP A 157 -10.28 0.61 -6.28
N MET A 158 -10.20 -0.15 -5.18
CA MET A 158 -11.08 -1.29 -4.94
C MET A 158 -12.55 -0.88 -4.88
N LYS A 159 -12.86 0.23 -4.19
CA LYS A 159 -14.22 0.76 -4.11
C LYS A 159 -14.75 1.19 -5.48
N ASN A 160 -13.97 1.95 -6.23
CA ASN A 160 -14.38 2.44 -7.55
C ASN A 160 -14.61 1.29 -8.53
N GLN A 161 -13.75 0.27 -8.52
CA GLN A 161 -13.94 -0.91 -9.37
C GLN A 161 -15.12 -1.77 -8.91
N ALA A 162 -15.37 -1.87 -7.60
CA ALA A 162 -16.53 -2.59 -7.10
C ALA A 162 -17.84 -1.90 -7.48
N ASP A 163 -17.94 -0.58 -7.25
CA ASP A 163 -19.11 0.21 -7.60
C ASP A 163 -19.35 0.21 -9.12
N GLY A 164 -18.29 0.25 -9.93
CA GLY A 164 -18.39 0.25 -11.40
C GLY A 164 -18.73 -1.10 -12.04
N ASN A 165 -18.63 -2.20 -11.28
CA ASN A 165 -18.89 -3.56 -11.76
C ASN A 165 -19.98 -4.28 -10.94
N ASP A 166 -20.79 -3.54 -10.18
CA ASP A 166 -21.85 -4.06 -9.33
C ASP A 166 -21.38 -5.16 -8.35
N ALA A 167 -20.16 -5.03 -7.80
CA ALA A 167 -19.62 -5.92 -6.79
C ALA A 167 -19.87 -5.39 -5.37
N ALA A 168 -20.35 -6.24 -4.47
CA ALA A 168 -20.60 -5.85 -3.09
C ALA A 168 -19.35 -6.03 -2.19
N ILE A 169 -18.91 -4.94 -1.56
CA ILE A 169 -17.91 -4.93 -0.49
C ILE A 169 -18.63 -4.93 0.86
N SER A 170 -18.36 -5.92 1.72
CA SER A 170 -18.91 -6.02 3.08
C SER A 170 -18.03 -5.30 4.11
N THR A 171 -16.71 -5.32 3.92
CA THR A 171 -15.74 -4.58 4.73
C THR A 171 -14.84 -3.75 3.83
N ASN A 172 -14.84 -2.43 4.01
CA ASN A 172 -13.96 -1.54 3.25
C ASN A 172 -12.48 -1.89 3.45
N PHE A 173 -11.71 -1.78 2.38
CA PHE A 173 -10.27 -1.96 2.43
C PHE A 173 -9.62 -0.91 3.34
N SER A 174 -8.82 -1.37 4.31
CA SER A 174 -8.14 -0.50 5.27
C SER A 174 -6.79 -1.06 5.67
N LEU A 175 -5.90 -0.19 6.15
CA LEU A 175 -4.56 -0.57 6.61
C LEU A 175 -4.66 -1.52 7.80
N VAL A 176 -4.07 -2.71 7.68
CA VAL A 176 -3.99 -3.73 8.74
C VAL A 176 -2.64 -3.69 9.44
N SER A 177 -1.56 -3.62 8.68
CA SER A 177 -0.20 -3.49 9.23
C SER A 177 0.73 -2.70 8.33
N CYS A 178 1.72 -2.07 8.95
CA CYS A 178 2.78 -1.29 8.33
C CYS A 178 4.06 -1.56 9.14
N GLU A 179 4.81 -2.58 8.75
CA GLU A 179 5.93 -3.10 9.52
C GLU A 179 7.18 -3.18 8.65
N GLY A 180 8.15 -2.32 8.90
CA GLY A 180 9.44 -2.33 8.21
C GLY A 180 9.28 -2.27 6.70
N THR A 181 9.51 -3.40 6.03
CA THR A 181 9.47 -3.55 4.57
C THR A 181 8.13 -4.09 4.03
N GLN A 182 7.10 -4.24 4.86
CA GLN A 182 5.80 -4.76 4.43
C GLN A 182 4.64 -3.84 4.83
N VAL A 183 3.70 -3.63 3.90
CA VAL A 183 2.40 -2.98 4.14
C VAL A 183 1.30 -3.96 3.77
N LYS A 184 0.28 -4.08 4.63
CA LYS A 184 -0.86 -4.97 4.43
C LYS A 184 -2.16 -4.18 4.55
N ILE A 185 -3.00 -4.28 3.53
CA ILE A 185 -4.31 -3.62 3.46
C ILE A 185 -5.33 -4.70 3.15
N CYS A 186 -6.42 -4.80 3.90
CA CYS A 186 -7.41 -5.86 3.69
C CYS A 186 -8.83 -5.30 3.71
N GLY A 187 -9.71 -5.98 2.98
CA GLY A 187 -11.15 -5.79 2.95
C GLY A 187 -11.84 -7.10 2.62
N ASP A 188 -13.17 -7.08 2.65
CA ASP A 188 -13.99 -8.27 2.40
C ASP A 188 -15.02 -7.95 1.33
N PHE A 189 -15.14 -8.82 0.32
CA PHE A 189 -16.30 -8.85 -0.55
C PHE A 189 -17.41 -9.67 0.10
N MET A 190 -18.66 -9.38 -0.27
CA MET A 190 -19.82 -10.12 0.23
C MET A 190 -19.77 -11.61 -0.17
N SER A 191 -19.14 -11.92 -1.30
CA SER A 191 -18.96 -13.29 -1.80
C SER A 191 -17.74 -13.42 -2.73
N ASP A 192 -17.32 -14.64 -3.03
CA ASP A 192 -16.31 -14.91 -4.07
C ASP A 192 -16.75 -14.41 -5.45
N ALA A 193 -18.05 -14.46 -5.75
CA ALA A 193 -18.59 -13.98 -7.02
C ALA A 193 -18.46 -12.45 -7.16
N ASP A 194 -18.59 -11.72 -6.06
CA ASP A 194 -18.41 -10.27 -6.05
C ASP A 194 -16.94 -9.89 -6.30
N GLY A 195 -16.01 -10.51 -5.59
CA GLY A 195 -14.59 -10.23 -5.85
C GLY A 195 -14.14 -10.73 -7.23
N ALA A 196 -14.71 -11.82 -7.75
CA ALA A 196 -14.38 -12.31 -9.09
C ALA A 196 -14.69 -11.31 -10.22
N LYS A 197 -15.65 -10.38 -10.01
CA LYS A 197 -15.94 -9.30 -10.98
C LYS A 197 -14.76 -8.35 -11.19
N LEU A 198 -13.84 -8.27 -10.22
CA LEU A 198 -12.66 -7.40 -10.30
C LEU A 198 -11.44 -8.10 -10.93
N LYS A 199 -11.48 -9.42 -11.19
CA LYS A 199 -10.38 -10.17 -11.80
C LYS A 199 -9.83 -9.56 -13.09
N PRO A 200 -10.64 -9.00 -14.02
CA PRO A 200 -10.11 -8.39 -15.24
C PRO A 200 -9.23 -7.16 -15.00
N PHE A 201 -9.33 -6.52 -13.83
CA PHE A 201 -8.68 -5.24 -13.53
C PHE A 201 -7.55 -5.36 -12.51
N ILE A 202 -7.51 -6.46 -11.75
CA ILE A 202 -6.62 -6.59 -10.59
C ILE A 202 -5.14 -6.56 -10.98
N ASP A 203 -4.78 -7.09 -12.15
CA ASP A 203 -3.42 -7.06 -12.66
C ASP A 203 -2.97 -5.63 -13.00
N ASP A 204 -3.81 -4.84 -13.66
CA ASP A 204 -3.51 -3.44 -14.01
C ASP A 204 -3.44 -2.55 -12.76
N MET A 205 -4.34 -2.78 -11.79
CA MET A 205 -4.28 -2.12 -10.50
C MET A 205 -2.99 -2.48 -9.75
N ALA A 206 -2.59 -3.76 -9.72
CA ALA A 206 -1.34 -4.17 -9.09
C ALA A 206 -0.11 -3.53 -9.75
N ILE A 207 -0.11 -3.32 -11.07
CA ILE A 207 0.93 -2.56 -11.78
C ILE A 207 0.93 -1.09 -11.36
N SER A 208 -0.24 -0.46 -11.31
CA SER A 208 -0.38 0.93 -10.86
C SER A 208 0.12 1.11 -9.43
N TRP A 209 -0.28 0.24 -8.50
CA TRP A 209 0.18 0.24 -7.11
C TRP A 209 1.68 -0.02 -7.01
N LEU A 210 2.23 -0.93 -7.81
CA LEU A 210 3.67 -1.16 -7.85
C LEU A 210 4.40 0.14 -8.23
N SER A 211 3.87 0.90 -9.19
CA SER A 211 4.45 2.19 -9.60
C SER A 211 4.39 3.29 -8.52
N GLN A 212 3.47 3.19 -7.56
CA GLN A 212 3.42 4.12 -6.42
C GLN A 212 4.65 3.97 -5.50
N VAL A 213 5.22 2.76 -5.42
CA VAL A 213 6.40 2.48 -4.59
C VAL A 213 7.68 2.51 -5.40
N ALA A 214 7.70 1.80 -6.54
CA ALA A 214 8.88 1.68 -7.40
C ALA A 214 9.09 2.91 -8.30
N GLY A 215 8.22 3.92 -8.23
CA GLY A 215 8.19 5.02 -9.19
C GLY A 215 7.69 4.57 -10.56
N ASN A 216 7.82 5.43 -11.57
CA ASN A 216 7.44 5.06 -12.93
C ASN A 216 8.28 3.86 -13.38
N LEU A 217 7.62 2.75 -13.73
CA LEU A 217 8.25 1.48 -14.11
C LEU A 217 9.10 1.57 -15.40
N SER A 218 8.92 2.63 -16.19
CA SER A 218 9.77 2.98 -17.34
C SER A 218 10.98 3.86 -16.97
N SER A 219 11.03 4.35 -15.73
CA SER A 219 12.13 5.09 -15.13
C SER A 219 12.85 4.23 -14.08
N SER A 220 14.05 4.64 -13.65
CA SER A 220 14.76 3.92 -12.59
C SER A 220 14.06 4.08 -11.25
N CYS A 221 14.04 3.02 -10.43
CA CYS A 221 13.48 3.05 -9.08
C CYS A 221 14.02 4.22 -8.23
N PRO A 222 13.24 4.68 -7.22
CA PRO A 222 13.77 5.50 -6.15
C PRO A 222 15.06 4.89 -5.60
N VAL A 223 16.11 5.68 -5.49
CA VAL A 223 17.43 5.13 -5.15
C VAL A 223 17.46 4.50 -3.75
N ALA A 224 16.60 4.97 -2.84
CA ALA A 224 16.43 4.37 -1.52
C ALA A 224 15.99 2.89 -1.58
N LEU A 225 15.44 2.44 -2.72
CA LEU A 225 15.04 1.06 -2.96
C LEU A 225 16.09 0.26 -3.77
N SER A 226 17.28 0.82 -4.02
CA SER A 226 18.37 0.09 -4.68
C SER A 226 18.67 -1.23 -3.95
N ASN A 227 18.83 -2.33 -4.71
CA ASN A 227 19.01 -3.70 -4.21
C ASN A 227 17.77 -4.34 -3.55
N TYR A 228 16.59 -3.74 -3.70
CA TYR A 228 15.32 -4.37 -3.32
C TYR A 228 14.52 -4.81 -4.54
N THR A 229 13.81 -5.91 -4.40
CA THR A 229 12.66 -6.23 -5.22
C THR A 229 11.43 -5.64 -4.56
N VAL A 230 10.77 -4.70 -5.24
CA VAL A 230 9.47 -4.19 -4.83
C VAL A 230 8.42 -5.14 -5.38
N SER A 231 7.52 -5.60 -4.53
CA SER A 231 6.44 -6.50 -4.91
C SER A 231 5.09 -5.99 -4.41
N VAL A 232 4.09 -6.12 -5.26
CA VAL A 232 2.68 -6.00 -4.91
C VAL A 232 2.03 -7.35 -5.14
N ALA A 233 1.32 -7.85 -4.14
CA ALA A 233 0.53 -9.06 -4.28
C ALA A 233 -0.88 -8.86 -3.73
N VAL A 234 -1.83 -9.53 -4.36
CA VAL A 234 -3.22 -9.62 -3.95
C VAL A 234 -3.51 -11.07 -3.67
N GLY A 235 -4.15 -11.35 -2.54
CA GLY A 235 -4.50 -12.71 -2.15
C GLY A 235 -5.23 -12.76 -0.81
N GLY A 236 -5.28 -13.94 -0.20
CA GLY A 236 -5.94 -14.14 1.09
C GLY A 236 -5.18 -13.48 2.25
N ASN A 237 -5.77 -13.57 3.43
CA ASN A 237 -5.19 -13.06 4.67
C ASN A 237 -4.06 -13.97 5.17
N GLY A 238 -2.81 -13.63 4.82
CA GLY A 238 -1.58 -14.28 5.24
C GLY A 238 -0.55 -13.28 5.78
N THR A 239 0.67 -13.77 6.00
CA THR A 239 1.81 -12.97 6.51
C THR A 239 3.00 -12.94 5.55
N ASP A 240 3.11 -13.94 4.68
CA ASP A 240 4.19 -14.06 3.70
C ASP A 240 3.65 -13.89 2.28
N ILE A 241 4.18 -12.89 1.58
CA ILE A 241 3.82 -12.58 0.20
C ILE A 241 4.18 -13.71 -0.76
N GLY A 242 5.16 -14.56 -0.42
CA GLY A 242 5.55 -15.73 -1.22
C GLY A 242 4.60 -16.92 -1.06
N SER A 243 3.70 -16.89 -0.08
CA SER A 243 2.77 -17.99 0.23
C SER A 243 1.44 -17.47 0.75
N LEU A 244 0.78 -16.64 -0.06
CA LEU A 244 -0.53 -16.10 0.31
C LEU A 244 -1.61 -17.20 0.21
N PRO A 245 -2.54 -17.28 1.19
CA PRO A 245 -3.70 -18.14 1.07
C PRO A 245 -4.54 -17.80 -0.16
N PRO A 246 -5.30 -18.76 -0.73
CA PRO A 246 -6.24 -18.47 -1.80
C PRO A 246 -7.28 -17.41 -1.40
N SER A 247 -7.71 -16.62 -2.38
CA SER A 247 -8.79 -15.63 -2.28
C SER A 247 -9.53 -15.56 -3.62
N CYS A 248 -10.66 -14.87 -3.68
CA CYS A 248 -11.39 -14.62 -4.92
C CYS A 248 -10.65 -13.69 -5.88
N LEU A 249 -9.62 -12.99 -5.40
CA LEU A 249 -8.70 -12.20 -6.18
C LEU A 249 -7.27 -12.63 -5.93
N ASP A 250 -6.51 -12.72 -7.00
CA ASP A 250 -5.09 -12.99 -6.97
C ASP A 250 -4.39 -12.13 -8.03
N ALA A 251 -3.23 -11.59 -7.64
CA ALA A 251 -2.33 -10.90 -8.55
C ALA A 251 -0.95 -10.85 -7.91
N VAL A 252 0.10 -10.96 -8.70
CA VAL A 252 1.46 -10.68 -8.26
C VAL A 252 2.16 -9.86 -9.33
N LYS A 253 2.75 -8.75 -8.91
CA LYS A 253 3.58 -7.87 -9.75
C LYS A 253 4.81 -7.47 -8.96
N SER A 254 5.96 -7.51 -9.59
CA SER A 254 7.21 -7.13 -8.94
C SER A 254 8.17 -6.49 -9.92
N THR A 255 9.07 -5.68 -9.39
CA THR A 255 10.20 -5.12 -10.12
C THR A 255 11.44 -5.11 -9.26
N ALA A 256 12.57 -5.47 -9.85
CA ALA A 256 13.87 -5.40 -9.17
C ALA A 256 14.45 -4.01 -9.37
N CYS A 257 14.67 -3.30 -8.28
CA CYS A 257 15.34 -2.00 -8.27
C CYS A 257 16.85 -2.19 -8.39
N LYS A 258 17.26 -2.50 -9.62
CA LYS A 258 18.66 -2.69 -9.98
C LYS A 258 19.45 -1.42 -9.70
N PRO A 259 20.68 -1.54 -9.16
CA PRO A 259 21.63 -0.44 -9.18
C PRO A 259 21.74 0.06 -10.61
N ASN A 260 21.42 1.33 -10.81
CA ASN A 260 21.65 1.97 -12.09
C ASN A 260 23.16 1.92 -12.39
N PRO A 261 23.57 1.54 -13.61
CA PRO A 261 24.96 1.67 -14.01
C PRO A 261 25.31 3.15 -14.12
N PHE A 262 25.94 3.71 -13.10
CA PHE A 262 26.34 5.11 -13.11
C PHE A 262 27.67 5.27 -13.83
N PRO A 263 27.82 6.28 -14.71
CA PRO A 263 29.11 6.64 -15.31
C PRO A 263 30.02 7.40 -14.32
N PHE A 264 29.71 7.34 -13.02
CA PHE A 264 30.34 8.05 -11.91
C PHE A 264 30.47 7.09 -10.71
N PRO A 265 31.61 7.06 -9.99
CA PRO A 265 32.83 7.83 -10.23
C PRO A 265 33.54 7.42 -11.52
N LYS A 266 34.39 8.30 -12.05
CA LYS A 266 35.25 8.00 -13.20
C LYS A 266 36.45 7.11 -12.85
N CYS A 267 36.82 7.05 -11.57
CA CYS A 267 37.92 6.19 -11.11
C CYS A 267 37.46 4.75 -10.84
N VAL A 268 38.38 3.80 -10.99
CA VAL A 268 38.16 2.40 -10.63
C VAL A 268 38.32 2.24 -9.12
N CYS A 269 37.21 1.99 -8.43
CA CYS A 269 37.16 1.77 -6.99
C CYS A 269 35.88 1.02 -6.64
N ASN A 270 35.81 0.44 -5.43
CA ASN A 270 34.61 -0.27 -4.99
C ASN A 270 33.49 0.72 -4.61
N ILE A 271 32.48 0.83 -5.48
CA ILE A 271 31.33 1.75 -5.32
C ILE A 271 30.20 1.20 -4.45
N THR A 272 30.34 -0.04 -3.96
CA THR A 272 29.29 -0.69 -3.19
C THR A 272 29.02 0.09 -1.91
N GLN A 273 27.77 0.44 -1.65
CA GLN A 273 27.41 1.17 -0.44
C GLN A 273 27.74 0.36 0.82
N GLY A 274 28.21 1.03 1.88
CA GLY A 274 28.57 0.41 3.15
C GLY A 274 29.92 -0.32 3.17
N VAL A 275 30.71 -0.33 2.09
CA VAL A 275 32.07 -0.92 2.13
C VAL A 275 33.08 -0.08 2.91
N SER A 276 32.67 1.11 3.36
CA SER A 276 33.41 1.96 4.29
C SER A 276 32.47 2.41 5.41
N PRO A 277 32.98 2.77 6.59
CA PRO A 277 32.15 3.19 7.72
C PRO A 277 31.57 4.59 7.55
N PHE A 278 31.89 5.31 6.48
CA PHE A 278 31.39 6.64 6.21
C PHE A 278 30.19 6.60 5.26
N ALA A 279 29.16 7.39 5.58
CA ALA A 279 27.96 7.50 4.77
C ALA A 279 27.35 8.92 4.93
N PRO A 280 26.81 9.56 3.88
CA PRO A 280 26.00 10.77 4.06
C PRO A 280 24.66 10.45 4.75
N SER A 281 23.92 11.43 5.23
CA SER A 281 22.47 11.29 5.47
C SER A 281 21.75 11.23 4.13
N ASP A 282 20.53 10.71 4.12
CA ASP A 282 19.74 10.70 2.88
C ASP A 282 19.21 12.09 2.53
N LEU A 283 19.07 12.98 3.53
CA LEU A 283 18.51 14.31 3.35
C LEU A 283 19.60 15.38 3.13
N ILE A 284 19.39 16.21 2.11
CA ILE A 284 20.12 17.45 1.86
C ILE A 284 19.39 18.60 2.55
N THR A 285 20.13 19.53 3.15
CA THR A 285 19.58 20.72 3.78
C THR A 285 20.09 21.99 3.11
N GLU A 286 19.29 23.04 3.11
CA GLU A 286 19.69 24.36 2.63
C GLU A 286 20.07 25.28 3.80
N LEU A 287 21.21 25.97 3.68
CA LEU A 287 21.62 27.03 4.60
C LEU A 287 21.97 28.31 3.83
N PRO A 288 21.87 29.49 4.47
CA PRO A 288 22.38 30.73 3.88
C PRO A 288 23.87 30.61 3.56
N GLY A 289 24.28 31.05 2.36
CA GLY A 289 25.67 31.10 1.97
C GLY A 289 26.44 32.24 2.62
N ARG A 290 27.76 32.28 2.38
CA ARG A 290 28.64 33.34 2.90
C ARG A 290 28.39 34.69 2.25
N ARG A 291 27.77 34.68 1.07
CA ARG A 291 27.37 35.88 0.33
C ARG A 291 25.84 35.95 0.36
N SER A 292 25.28 37.15 0.37
CA SER A 292 23.82 37.35 0.33
C SER A 292 23.17 36.64 -0.87
N ARG A 293 23.89 36.57 -2.00
CA ARG A 293 23.48 35.89 -3.23
C ARG A 293 23.85 34.40 -3.34
N SER A 294 24.35 33.77 -2.27
CA SER A 294 24.70 32.36 -2.30
C SER A 294 23.86 31.52 -1.34
N ILE A 295 23.81 30.23 -1.63
CA ILE A 295 23.16 29.20 -0.83
C ILE A 295 24.12 28.03 -0.63
N LEU A 296 23.97 27.32 0.49
CA LEU A 296 24.70 26.11 0.81
C LEU A 296 23.76 24.91 0.71
N TYR A 297 24.13 23.95 -0.15
CA TYR A 297 23.54 22.61 -0.12
C TYR A 297 24.39 21.72 0.78
N CYS A 298 23.84 21.38 1.93
CA CYS A 298 24.56 20.73 3.03
C CYS A 298 24.21 19.25 3.14
N PHE A 299 25.27 18.45 3.15
CA PHE A 299 25.25 17.00 3.28
C PHE A 299 25.77 16.65 4.67
N LEU A 300 24.89 16.13 5.53
CA LEU A 300 25.26 15.57 6.83
C LEU A 300 25.95 14.23 6.61
N PHE A 301 26.98 13.90 7.38
CA PHE A 301 27.65 12.60 7.37
C PHE A 301 27.44 11.87 8.69
N LYS A 302 27.45 10.55 8.61
CA LYS A 302 27.33 9.62 9.73
C LYS A 302 28.37 8.51 9.62
N VAL A 303 28.65 7.90 10.77
CA VAL A 303 29.38 6.62 10.82
C VAL A 303 28.37 5.49 10.91
N VAL A 304 28.55 4.48 10.05
CA VAL A 304 27.70 3.28 9.97
C VAL A 304 28.55 2.02 10.12
N ASP A 305 27.92 0.92 10.50
CA ASP A 305 28.55 -0.38 10.46
C ASP A 305 28.86 -0.75 9.01
N ALA A 306 30.15 -0.84 8.70
CA ALA A 306 30.60 -1.25 7.38
C ALA A 306 30.34 -2.74 7.17
N ILE A 307 30.09 -3.13 5.92
CA ILE A 307 29.86 -4.52 5.53
C ILE A 307 31.12 -5.33 5.91
N PRO A 308 31.00 -6.36 6.79
CA PRO A 308 32.14 -7.13 7.24
C PRO A 308 32.93 -7.77 6.09
N GLY A 309 34.25 -7.83 6.24
CA GLY A 309 35.15 -8.50 5.30
C GLY A 309 35.46 -7.72 4.01
N GLN A 310 35.01 -6.48 3.88
CA GLN A 310 35.35 -5.61 2.74
C GLN A 310 36.66 -4.86 2.98
N PHE A 311 37.36 -4.47 1.90
CA PHE A 311 38.70 -3.87 1.98
C PHE A 311 38.77 -2.59 2.84
N CYS A 312 37.73 -1.75 2.79
CA CYS A 312 37.71 -0.46 3.50
C CYS A 312 36.86 -0.47 4.78
N THR A 313 36.49 -1.65 5.29
CA THR A 313 35.69 -1.80 6.53
C THR A 313 36.34 -1.07 7.71
N ASN A 314 37.68 -1.04 7.76
CA ASN A 314 38.46 -0.47 8.86
C ASN A 314 38.94 0.96 8.59
N ALA A 315 38.41 1.66 7.58
CA ALA A 315 38.84 3.02 7.27
C ALA A 315 38.52 3.98 8.44
N THR A 316 39.54 4.64 8.98
CA THR A 316 39.38 5.55 10.13
C THR A 316 39.32 7.02 9.74
N THR A 317 39.63 7.35 8.49
CA THR A 317 39.75 8.72 7.99
C THR A 317 38.88 8.94 6.76
N PHE A 318 38.03 9.97 6.81
CA PHE A 318 37.27 10.51 5.69
C PHE A 318 38.09 11.59 4.99
N GLN A 319 38.68 11.23 3.85
CA GLN A 319 39.70 12.04 3.17
C GLN A 319 39.09 13.04 2.18
N LYS A 320 38.10 12.61 1.41
CA LYS A 320 37.56 13.36 0.28
C LYS A 320 36.13 12.92 0.00
N VAL A 321 35.30 13.86 -0.46
CA VAL A 321 34.03 13.54 -1.11
C VAL A 321 34.00 14.07 -2.53
N GLU A 322 33.39 13.32 -3.44
CA GLU A 322 33.13 13.74 -4.82
C GLU A 322 31.64 13.70 -5.12
N PHE A 323 31.16 14.68 -5.89
CA PHE A 323 29.78 14.83 -6.32
C PHE A 323 29.71 14.69 -7.84
N TRP A 324 28.70 13.96 -8.34
CA TRP A 324 28.39 13.96 -9.76
C TRP A 324 27.65 15.26 -10.10
N ALA A 325 28.39 16.22 -10.65
CA ALA A 325 27.95 17.60 -10.75
C ALA A 325 28.19 18.17 -12.14
N ASN A 326 27.25 18.97 -12.60
CA ASN A 326 27.23 19.61 -13.90
C ASN A 326 28.34 20.67 -14.01
N GLU A 327 29.38 20.38 -14.77
CA GLU A 327 30.53 21.27 -15.00
C GLU A 327 30.11 22.55 -15.74
N ALA A 328 28.97 22.57 -16.44
CA ALA A 328 28.46 23.79 -17.08
C ALA A 328 28.17 24.92 -16.08
N VAL A 329 27.87 24.60 -14.82
CA VAL A 329 27.66 25.60 -13.74
C VAL A 329 28.90 25.83 -12.88
N ARG A 330 30.08 25.37 -13.31
CA ARG A 330 31.34 25.48 -12.55
C ARG A 330 31.66 26.89 -12.05
N THR A 331 31.39 27.92 -12.85
CA THR A 331 31.64 29.33 -12.48
C THR A 331 30.68 29.86 -11.41
N LYS A 332 29.58 29.14 -11.15
CA LYS A 332 28.57 29.45 -10.14
C LYS A 332 28.75 28.66 -8.86
N VAL A 333 29.64 27.67 -8.83
CA VAL A 333 30.06 26.99 -7.60
C VAL A 333 31.16 27.83 -6.95
N LEU A 334 30.90 28.31 -5.75
CA LEU A 334 31.70 29.34 -5.07
C LEU A 334 32.71 28.75 -4.08
N GLY A 335 32.54 27.50 -3.67
CA GLY A 335 33.43 26.80 -2.74
C GLY A 335 32.69 25.72 -1.98
N PHE A 336 33.34 25.25 -0.91
CA PHE A 336 32.69 24.42 0.09
C PHE A 336 32.85 25.03 1.47
N SER A 337 31.87 24.78 2.33
CA SER A 337 31.94 25.02 3.77
C SER A 337 31.88 23.67 4.49
N LEU A 338 32.88 23.39 5.32
CA LEU A 338 33.01 22.15 6.07
C LEU A 338 32.84 22.43 7.55
N ARG A 339 32.08 21.60 8.26
CA ARG A 339 31.97 21.66 9.72
C ARG A 339 32.01 20.25 10.29
N ALA A 340 33.09 19.92 10.97
CA ALA A 340 33.20 18.64 11.67
C ALA A 340 32.18 18.58 12.83
N ALA A 341 31.81 17.38 13.25
CA ALA A 341 31.02 17.19 14.46
C ALA A 341 31.72 17.84 15.66
N GLY A 342 30.95 18.57 16.47
CA GLY A 342 31.48 19.33 17.61
C GLY A 342 32.19 20.64 17.28
N ALA A 343 32.45 20.95 16.00
CA ALA A 343 33.03 22.23 15.62
C ALA A 343 31.99 23.36 15.70
N THR A 344 32.42 24.52 16.20
CA THR A 344 31.61 25.76 16.26
C THR A 344 31.76 26.61 15.01
N GLU A 345 32.85 26.45 14.27
CA GLU A 345 33.17 27.25 13.08
C GLU A 345 33.16 26.42 11.79
N TRP A 346 32.90 27.11 10.68
CA TRP A 346 32.97 26.55 9.34
C TRP A 346 34.36 26.75 8.72
N LYS A 347 34.98 25.66 8.28
CA LYS A 347 36.19 25.71 7.46
C LYS A 347 35.81 25.82 5.99
N ASN A 348 36.18 26.92 5.35
CA ASN A 348 35.91 27.12 3.93
C ASN A 348 37.08 26.60 3.09
N ILE A 349 36.77 25.86 2.03
CA ILE A 349 37.77 25.39 1.06
C ILE A 349 37.35 25.77 -0.37
N SER A 350 38.34 25.98 -1.22
CA SER A 350 38.12 26.31 -2.64
C SER A 350 37.47 25.13 -3.39
N THR A 351 36.77 25.45 -4.47
CA THR A 351 36.25 24.43 -5.39
C THR A 351 37.38 23.63 -6.02
N SER A 352 37.27 22.31 -6.07
CA SER A 352 38.12 21.45 -6.88
C SER A 352 37.24 20.66 -7.85
N TRP A 353 37.63 20.60 -9.11
CA TRP A 353 36.91 19.88 -10.17
C TRP A 353 37.79 18.77 -10.73
N GLY A 354 37.16 17.74 -11.29
CA GLY A 354 37.81 16.74 -12.11
C GLY A 354 38.43 17.30 -13.39
N GLY A 355 38.98 16.39 -14.19
CA GLY A 355 39.33 16.70 -15.58
C GLY A 355 38.11 17.20 -16.36
N LYS A 356 38.34 17.98 -17.42
CA LYS A 356 37.26 18.51 -18.27
C LYS A 356 36.38 17.36 -18.80
N GLY A 357 35.07 17.46 -18.58
CA GLY A 357 34.08 16.44 -18.99
C GLY A 357 33.95 15.25 -18.04
N GLU A 358 34.64 15.26 -16.89
CA GLU A 358 34.44 14.25 -15.85
C GLU A 358 33.17 14.49 -15.03
N GLU A 359 32.59 15.69 -15.09
CA GLU A 359 31.39 16.06 -14.33
C GLU A 359 31.54 15.79 -12.82
N THR A 360 32.74 16.07 -12.29
CA THR A 360 33.11 15.68 -10.92
C THR A 360 33.52 16.90 -10.11
N LEU A 361 32.73 17.23 -9.09
CA LEU A 361 33.02 18.29 -8.12
C LEU A 361 33.59 17.65 -6.83
N LYS A 362 34.67 18.19 -6.26
CA LYS A 362 35.46 17.54 -5.19
C LYS A 362 35.66 18.45 -3.99
N ALA A 363 35.34 17.95 -2.80
CA ALA A 363 35.75 18.56 -1.54
C ALA A 363 36.96 17.78 -0.98
N THR A 364 38.14 18.40 -1.02
CA THR A 364 39.39 17.77 -0.58
C THR A 364 40.45 18.83 -0.24
N PRO A 365 41.33 18.60 0.76
CA PRO A 365 41.27 17.51 1.75
C PRO A 365 40.28 17.82 2.89
N ILE A 366 39.51 16.80 3.31
CA ILE A 366 38.62 16.85 4.49
C ILE A 366 39.40 16.41 5.73
N GLY A 367 39.90 15.16 5.74
CA GLY A 367 40.79 14.64 6.77
C GLY A 367 40.13 14.42 8.12
N TRP A 368 38.83 14.07 8.15
CA TRP A 368 38.10 13.84 9.39
C TRP A 368 38.28 12.41 9.90
N ASN A 369 38.45 12.24 11.21
CA ASN A 369 38.32 10.92 11.83
C ASN A 369 36.84 10.51 11.98
N LEU A 370 36.57 9.28 12.45
CA LEU A 370 35.21 8.76 12.67
C LEU A 370 34.34 9.70 13.52
N GLY A 371 34.88 10.23 14.64
CA GLY A 371 34.15 11.12 15.52
C GLY A 371 33.79 12.46 14.86
N GLN A 372 34.72 13.03 14.09
CA GLN A 372 34.51 14.27 13.35
C GLN A 372 33.53 14.11 12.17
N ALA A 373 33.54 12.94 11.53
CA ALA A 373 32.64 12.63 10.42
C ALA A 373 31.20 12.38 10.89
N ASN A 374 31.01 11.78 12.08
CA ASN A 374 29.69 11.45 12.61
C ASN A 374 28.94 12.70 13.12
N GLY A 375 28.12 13.31 12.27
CA GLY A 375 27.50 14.61 12.51
C GLY A 375 28.19 15.77 11.75
N GLY A 376 29.21 15.46 10.95
CA GLY A 376 29.92 16.44 10.14
C GLY A 376 29.12 16.88 8.91
N HIS A 377 29.29 18.13 8.49
CA HIS A 377 28.62 18.72 7.32
C HIS A 377 29.62 19.09 6.24
N VAL A 378 29.41 18.56 5.03
CA VAL A 378 30.04 19.09 3.82
C VAL A 378 28.98 19.88 3.07
N CYS A 379 29.19 21.17 2.86
CA CYS A 379 28.24 22.01 2.14
C CYS A 379 28.85 22.55 0.85
N VAL A 380 28.14 22.39 -0.27
CA VAL A 380 28.50 23.03 -1.54
C VAL A 380 27.91 24.42 -1.57
N GLU A 381 28.74 25.45 -1.73
CA GLU A 381 28.25 26.82 -1.89
C GLU A 381 28.06 27.14 -3.37
N VAL A 382 26.87 27.57 -3.74
CA VAL A 382 26.55 28.00 -5.10
C VAL A 382 25.87 29.37 -5.12
N ASP A 383 25.92 30.05 -6.26
CA ASP A 383 25.06 31.20 -6.54
C ASP A 383 23.58 30.79 -6.46
N ARG A 384 22.73 31.63 -5.87
CA ARG A 384 21.28 31.36 -5.69
C ARG A 384 20.53 31.10 -6.99
N SER A 385 21.10 31.47 -8.15
CA SER A 385 20.52 31.12 -9.45
C SER A 385 20.64 29.64 -9.82
N VAL A 386 21.38 28.84 -9.04
CA VAL A 386 21.63 27.42 -9.30
C VAL A 386 20.82 26.58 -8.32
N SER A 387 19.83 25.86 -8.84
CA SER A 387 19.11 24.85 -8.07
C SER A 387 19.93 23.57 -7.91
N LEU A 388 19.52 22.71 -6.98
CA LEU A 388 20.13 21.40 -6.80
C LEU A 388 20.07 20.55 -8.08
N ASP A 389 18.92 20.56 -8.78
CA ASP A 389 18.73 19.85 -10.06
C ASP A 389 19.62 20.36 -11.18
N THR A 390 20.00 21.64 -11.13
CA THR A 390 20.94 22.20 -12.10
C THR A 390 22.38 21.82 -11.77
N LEU A 391 22.70 21.72 -10.47
CA LEU A 391 24.04 21.38 -9.98
C LEU A 391 24.34 19.89 -10.11
N CYS A 392 23.42 19.02 -9.67
CA CYS A 392 23.64 17.60 -9.54
C CYS A 392 23.08 16.83 -10.74
N LEU A 393 23.91 15.96 -11.30
CA LEU A 393 23.51 15.11 -12.41
C LEU A 393 22.88 13.81 -11.89
N GLY A 394 21.93 13.28 -12.64
CA GLY A 394 21.33 11.99 -12.35
C GLY A 394 19.94 11.84 -12.96
N PRO A 395 19.36 10.63 -12.90
CA PRO A 395 18.03 10.37 -13.43
C PRO A 395 16.90 10.81 -12.49
N THR A 396 17.22 11.13 -11.23
CA THR A 396 16.23 11.43 -10.19
C THR A 396 16.29 12.91 -9.84
N PRO A 397 15.16 13.65 -9.94
CA PRO A 397 15.08 15.03 -9.47
C PRO A 397 15.43 15.15 -7.99
N ASN A 398 15.84 16.36 -7.60
CA ASN A 398 16.28 16.77 -6.28
C ASN A 398 17.30 15.82 -5.64
N THR A 399 18.12 15.12 -6.43
CA THR A 399 19.05 14.11 -5.94
C THR A 399 20.49 14.41 -6.35
N CYS A 400 21.42 14.28 -5.41
CA CYS A 400 22.86 14.34 -5.65
C CYS A 400 23.52 12.99 -5.39
N TRP A 401 24.42 12.61 -6.29
CA TRP A 401 25.21 11.39 -6.22
C TRP A 401 26.60 11.68 -5.67
N ILE A 402 27.00 10.93 -4.65
CA ILE A 402 28.15 11.26 -3.81
C ILE A 402 29.03 10.04 -3.58
N ASN A 403 30.33 10.17 -3.84
CA ASN A 403 31.34 9.16 -3.50
C ASN A 403 32.20 9.62 -2.34
N ILE A 404 32.38 8.75 -1.35
CA ILE A 404 33.23 9.00 -0.19
C ILE A 404 34.54 8.25 -0.33
N PHE A 405 35.66 8.90 -0.05
CA PHE A 405 36.98 8.30 -0.14
C PHE A 405 37.70 8.36 1.20
N ASP A 406 38.33 7.24 1.55
CA ASP A 406 39.38 7.17 2.54
C ASP A 406 40.75 7.53 1.89
N PRO A 407 41.85 7.56 2.65
CA PRO A 407 43.17 7.82 2.10
C PRO A 407 43.63 6.78 1.05
N SER A 408 43.21 5.52 1.13
CA SER A 408 43.60 4.48 0.17
C SER A 408 42.98 4.70 -1.22
N ARG A 409 41.78 5.30 -1.27
CA ARG A 409 40.98 5.51 -2.48
C ARG A 409 40.57 4.22 -3.19
N THR A 410 40.76 3.06 -2.55
CA THR A 410 40.37 1.76 -3.10
C THR A 410 38.86 1.57 -3.05
N CYS A 411 38.19 2.16 -2.06
CA CYS A 411 36.73 2.22 -2.01
C CYS A 411 36.22 3.64 -2.19
N CYS A 412 35.04 3.71 -2.81
CA CYS A 412 34.36 4.94 -3.14
C CYS A 412 32.85 4.71 -3.11
N PRO A 413 32.28 4.26 -1.98
CA PRO A 413 30.86 3.94 -1.92
C PRO A 413 30.01 5.11 -2.44
N LEU A 414 29.13 4.78 -3.40
CA LEU A 414 28.30 5.73 -4.11
C LEU A 414 26.92 5.82 -3.46
N TYR A 415 26.59 6.98 -2.92
CA TYR A 415 25.31 7.23 -2.27
C TYR A 415 24.48 8.26 -3.03
N PRO A 416 23.17 8.04 -3.19
CA PRO A 416 22.23 9.13 -3.44
C PRO A 416 22.01 9.92 -2.16
N THR A 417 21.66 11.19 -2.32
CA THR A 417 21.10 12.04 -1.27
C THR A 417 20.04 12.91 -1.91
N TYR A 418 18.90 13.09 -1.27
CA TYR A 418 17.75 13.79 -1.83
C TYR A 418 17.41 15.03 -1.01
N TYR A 419 16.83 16.02 -1.69
CA TYR A 419 16.31 17.24 -1.10
C TYR A 419 14.79 17.17 -1.05
N THR A 420 14.22 17.29 0.15
CA THR A 420 12.78 17.45 0.32
C THR A 420 12.47 18.95 0.33
N GLN A 421 11.71 19.40 -0.67
CA GLN A 421 11.16 20.76 -0.68
C GLN A 421 10.02 20.92 0.33
#